data_AF-A0A8H6QFX8-F1
#
_entry.id   AF-A0A8H6QFX8-F1
#
_cell.length_a   1.000
_cell.length_b   1.000
_cell.length_c   1.000
_cell.angle_alpha   90.00
_cell.angle_beta   90.00
_cell.angle_gamma   90.00
#
_symmetry.space_group_name_H-M   'P 1'
#
loop_
_entity.id
_entity.type
_entity.pdbx_description
1 polymer ?
#
loop_
_entity_poly.entity_id
_entity_poly.type
_entity_poly.pdbx_seq_one_letter_code
_entity_poly.pdbx_strand_id
1 'polypeptide(L)'
;MSHSHAAPQTPTLATTPGTGHVPSATSHIRIARPCRDFTAAERFYVTGLGLKVLWRSGPAHEVEGGHELLMLGWPGAAWHLELVLVTDGEENVPMPTEEDLLVIYLDGPIDPEVVERLVEGGGVRVKHSNEYWETWGVTIKDPDGDMTRYWHVMSVLLSSVVGEERQNWRHNIIPLSLTLDNSHCHSSNDALPGSLQCTCSLLSLARFSVMACFAEVVLIYQRVSTVDAIKPRMSQKPERIYIASMHWNNEAILRSHWNDAIIQLAKAWGSDNVFVSVYESGSWDDTKGALRDLDVGLDRLGVRRNITLSDTTHEDEIAASPSSEGWIDTPRGRKELRRIPYLARLRNLTFRPLEDLERQGITFDKILFLNDVVFTVDDVIELLHTNDGVYAAACSLDYSRPPLYYDTFALRDSHGDEHVMQTWPYFRSTESRHALYNMSPVPVKSCWNGMVAMPIEPFVSSTPLRFRGIPDSLALFHLEGSECCLIHADNPLSGHHGVYLNPKVRVGYNGPAYEKVHPAGSWLSPQYIALALWENRFRRWATTTLFKKWVVQRRVAQWKALSGGRHEPGDFCLINEMQVLIANGWAHV
;
A
#
# COMPACT_ATOMS: atom_id res chain seq x y z
N MET A 1 45.04 -12.85 26.89
CA MET A 1 43.96 -12.98 27.89
C MET A 1 42.69 -13.25 27.11
N SER A 2 42.10 -14.44 27.28
CA SER A 2 40.90 -14.85 26.55
C SER A 2 39.71 -14.02 27.03
N HIS A 3 39.12 -13.19 26.16
CA HIS A 3 37.81 -12.62 26.40
C HIS A 3 36.79 -13.74 26.23
N SER A 4 36.30 -14.29 27.34
CA SER A 4 35.13 -15.17 27.32
C SER A 4 33.94 -14.34 26.84
N HIS A 5 33.43 -14.61 25.64
CA HIS A 5 32.13 -14.10 25.22
C HIS A 5 31.09 -14.66 26.20
N ALA A 6 30.38 -13.76 26.88
CA ALA A 6 29.25 -14.15 27.70
C ALA A 6 28.22 -14.84 26.78
N ALA A 7 27.68 -15.97 27.22
CA ALA A 7 26.67 -16.72 26.47
C ALA A 7 25.53 -15.80 26.00
N PRO A 8 24.97 -16.01 24.79
CA PRO A 8 23.94 -15.14 24.25
C PRO A 8 22.78 -15.04 25.24
N GLN A 9 22.58 -13.86 25.82
CA GLN A 9 21.38 -13.60 26.60
C GLN A 9 20.22 -13.53 25.61
N THR A 10 19.18 -14.32 25.82
CA THR A 10 17.91 -14.21 25.10
C THR A 10 17.51 -12.73 25.05
N PRO A 11 17.10 -12.18 23.89
CA PRO A 11 16.72 -10.77 23.80
C PRO A 11 15.71 -10.46 24.90
N THR A 12 16.12 -9.59 25.83
CA THR A 12 15.32 -9.29 27.01
C THR A 12 14.24 -8.31 26.61
N LEU A 13 13.06 -8.84 26.27
CA LEU A 13 11.87 -8.03 26.10
C LEU A 13 11.51 -7.43 27.45
N ALA A 14 11.26 -6.12 27.48
CA ALA A 14 10.76 -5.47 28.67
C ALA A 14 9.41 -6.10 29.07
N THR A 15 9.32 -6.61 30.30
CA THR A 15 8.13 -7.33 30.79
C THR A 15 6.92 -6.41 31.00
N THR A 16 7.11 -5.10 30.91
CA THR A 16 6.06 -4.09 31.06
C THR A 16 6.10 -3.12 29.87
N PRO A 17 5.00 -2.97 29.11
CA PRO A 17 4.92 -2.01 28.00
C PRO A 17 5.31 -0.59 28.44
N GLY A 18 6.15 0.08 27.64
CA GLY A 18 6.64 1.44 27.92
C GLY A 18 7.87 1.53 28.84
N THR A 19 8.39 0.41 29.34
CA THR A 19 9.60 0.38 30.19
C THR A 19 10.88 0.00 29.44
N GLY A 20 10.76 -0.47 28.20
CA GLY A 20 11.88 -0.79 27.33
C GLY A 20 12.43 0.42 26.58
N HIS A 21 13.66 0.31 26.09
CA HIS A 21 14.23 1.29 25.18
C HIS A 21 13.52 1.25 23.81
N VAL A 22 13.18 2.42 23.27
CA VAL A 22 12.65 2.58 21.91
C VAL A 22 13.74 3.08 20.97
N PRO A 23 13.67 2.78 19.67
CA PRO A 23 14.58 3.37 18.68
C PRO A 23 14.51 4.90 18.73
N SER A 24 15.65 5.56 18.54
CA SER A 24 15.79 7.01 18.53
C SER A 24 16.61 7.46 17.32
N ALA A 25 16.66 8.76 17.05
CA ALA A 25 17.46 9.30 15.96
C ALA A 25 18.98 9.05 16.11
N THR A 26 19.44 8.66 17.30
CA THR A 26 20.85 8.32 17.58
C THR A 26 21.08 6.81 17.69
N SER A 27 20.06 5.99 17.48
CA SER A 27 20.21 4.53 17.45
C SER A 27 21.15 4.14 16.32
N HIS A 28 22.14 3.30 16.65
CA HIS A 28 23.09 2.80 15.67
C HIS A 28 22.40 1.81 14.71
N ILE A 29 22.63 1.95 13.40
CA ILE A 29 22.07 1.09 12.36
C ILE A 29 23.14 0.14 11.82
N ARG A 30 22.82 -1.15 11.74
CA ARG A 30 23.65 -2.16 11.06
C ARG A 30 22.92 -2.64 9.82
N ILE A 31 23.60 -2.59 8.67
CA ILE A 31 23.06 -3.06 7.39
C ILE A 31 23.83 -4.32 7.02
N ALA A 32 23.21 -5.48 7.22
CA ALA A 32 23.82 -6.77 6.93
C ALA A 32 23.44 -7.25 5.52
N ARG A 33 24.44 -7.68 4.75
CA ARG A 33 24.24 -8.25 3.40
C ARG A 33 25.24 -9.36 3.08
N PRO A 34 24.88 -10.30 2.20
CA PRO A 34 25.82 -11.27 1.66
C PRO A 34 26.90 -10.60 0.79
N CYS A 35 28.07 -11.23 0.72
CA CYS A 35 29.25 -10.84 -0.06
C CYS A 35 30.00 -12.10 -0.54
N ARG A 36 30.54 -12.09 -1.76
CA ARG A 36 31.28 -13.25 -2.31
C ARG A 36 32.78 -13.16 -2.13
N ASP A 37 33.33 -11.95 -2.08
CA ASP A 37 34.77 -11.72 -1.97
C ASP A 37 35.04 -10.47 -1.13
N PHE A 38 35.47 -10.69 0.11
CA PHE A 38 35.90 -9.61 1.00
C PHE A 38 37.04 -8.78 0.43
N THR A 39 37.93 -9.36 -0.38
CA THR A 39 39.02 -8.62 -1.00
C THR A 39 38.48 -7.63 -2.03
N ALA A 40 37.51 -8.04 -2.84
CA ALA A 40 36.83 -7.14 -3.78
C ALA A 40 36.04 -6.06 -3.06
N ALA A 41 35.30 -6.44 -2.02
CA ALA A 41 34.54 -5.50 -1.21
C ALA A 41 35.45 -4.48 -0.50
N GLU A 42 36.60 -4.89 0.05
CA GLU A 42 37.55 -3.95 0.67
C GLU A 42 38.17 -3.00 -0.36
N ARG A 43 38.53 -3.47 -1.57
CA ARG A 43 38.99 -2.57 -2.64
C ARG A 43 37.93 -1.51 -2.96
N PHE A 44 36.67 -1.90 -3.12
CA PHE A 44 35.59 -0.98 -3.44
C PHE A 44 35.26 -0.03 -2.27
N TYR A 45 34.94 -0.56 -1.10
CA TYR A 45 34.45 0.23 0.04
C TYR A 45 35.54 0.94 0.83
N VAL A 46 36.69 0.30 1.04
CA VAL A 46 37.77 0.90 1.86
C VAL A 46 38.64 1.79 1.00
N THR A 47 39.09 1.30 -0.17
CA THR A 47 39.98 2.07 -1.05
C THR A 47 39.21 3.05 -1.93
N GLY A 48 38.10 2.60 -2.53
CA GLY A 48 37.24 3.43 -3.38
C GLY A 48 36.46 4.48 -2.60
N LEU A 49 35.58 4.04 -1.70
CA LEU A 49 34.67 4.92 -0.94
C LEU A 49 35.32 5.59 0.29
N GLY A 50 36.38 4.99 0.83
CA GLY A 50 37.08 5.53 2.01
C GLY A 50 36.55 5.06 3.37
N LEU A 51 35.75 3.99 3.42
CA LEU A 51 35.36 3.34 4.68
C LEU A 51 36.57 2.72 5.39
N LYS A 52 36.39 2.29 6.64
CA LYS A 52 37.39 1.53 7.40
C LYS A 52 36.83 0.18 7.79
N VAL A 53 37.73 -0.81 7.92
CA VAL A 53 37.40 -2.09 8.57
C VAL A 53 37.23 -1.81 10.05
N LEU A 54 36.00 -1.94 10.54
CA LEU A 54 35.67 -1.75 11.96
C LEU A 54 35.92 -3.04 12.74
N TRP A 55 35.62 -4.18 12.12
CA TRP A 55 35.79 -5.50 12.70
C TRP A 55 35.81 -6.58 11.63
N ARG A 56 36.48 -7.70 11.90
CA ARG A 56 36.46 -8.92 11.08
C ARG A 56 36.40 -10.14 11.97
N SER A 57 35.71 -11.17 11.53
CA SER A 57 35.69 -12.45 12.22
C SER A 57 36.96 -13.28 11.95
N GLY A 58 37.16 -14.33 12.74
CA GLY A 58 38.03 -15.45 12.36
C GLY A 58 37.37 -16.34 11.30
N PRO A 59 38.01 -17.45 10.89
CA PRO A 59 37.43 -18.44 9.99
C PRO A 59 36.07 -18.95 10.48
N ALA A 60 35.16 -19.29 9.57
CA ALA A 60 33.77 -19.67 9.88
C ALA A 60 33.61 -20.69 11.04
N HIS A 61 34.52 -21.65 11.16
CA HIS A 61 34.48 -22.70 12.19
C HIS A 61 34.83 -22.22 13.60
N GLU A 62 35.34 -20.99 13.74
CA GLU A 62 35.72 -20.36 15.01
C GLU A 62 34.70 -19.29 15.46
N VAL A 63 33.66 -19.04 14.65
CA VAL A 63 32.71 -17.93 14.85
C VAL A 63 31.32 -18.47 15.15
N GLU A 64 30.69 -17.94 16.20
CA GLU A 64 29.30 -18.24 16.56
C GLU A 64 28.37 -17.84 15.41
N GLY A 65 27.66 -18.81 14.81
CA GLY A 65 26.82 -18.61 13.63
C GLY A 65 27.41 -19.15 12.32
N GLY A 66 28.69 -19.57 12.30
CA GLY A 66 29.25 -20.36 11.18
C GLY A 66 29.53 -19.61 9.88
N HIS A 67 29.53 -18.27 9.89
CA HIS A 67 29.81 -17.44 8.71
C HIS A 67 30.97 -16.48 8.98
N GLU A 68 31.81 -16.25 7.95
CA GLU A 68 32.83 -15.20 8.02
C GLU A 68 32.18 -13.84 7.80
N LEU A 69 32.59 -12.85 8.60
CA LEU A 69 31.97 -11.53 8.66
C LEU A 69 33.02 -10.42 8.52
N LEU A 70 32.67 -9.39 7.76
CA LEU A 70 33.46 -8.17 7.61
C LEU A 70 32.58 -6.94 7.86
N MET A 71 32.91 -6.14 8.89
CA MET A 71 32.18 -4.91 9.20
C MET A 71 32.94 -3.68 8.70
N LEU A 72 32.27 -2.87 7.86
CA LEU A 72 32.85 -1.68 7.21
C LEU A 72 32.06 -0.41 7.55
N GLY A 73 32.75 0.68 7.87
CA GLY A 73 32.11 1.96 8.13
C GLY A 73 33.10 3.07 8.48
N TRP A 74 32.61 4.28 8.70
CA TRP A 74 33.43 5.36 9.28
C TRP A 74 33.46 5.23 10.81
N PRO A 75 34.63 5.32 11.46
CA PRO A 75 34.71 5.32 12.92
C PRO A 75 33.83 6.41 13.53
N GLY A 76 32.92 6.02 14.42
CA GLY A 76 31.98 6.94 15.08
C GLY A 76 30.72 7.31 14.28
N ALA A 77 30.53 6.78 13.06
CA ALA A 77 29.27 6.93 12.35
C ALA A 77 28.14 6.15 13.05
N ALA A 78 26.91 6.65 12.94
CA ALA A 78 25.71 5.99 13.47
C ALA A 78 25.27 4.77 12.62
N TRP A 79 26.05 4.37 11.62
CA TRP A 79 25.78 3.20 10.80
C TRP A 79 27.06 2.49 10.34
N HIS A 80 26.95 1.19 10.05
CA HIS A 80 27.98 0.41 9.35
C HIS A 80 27.36 -0.69 8.50
N LEU A 81 28.13 -1.19 7.54
CA LEU A 81 27.85 -2.39 6.76
C LEU A 81 28.39 -3.62 7.50
N GLU A 82 27.64 -4.72 7.47
CA GLU A 82 28.09 -6.06 7.83
C GLU A 82 28.00 -6.93 6.57
N LEU A 83 29.15 -7.41 6.10
CA LEU A 83 29.25 -8.28 4.93
C LEU A 83 29.43 -9.71 5.41
N VAL A 84 28.56 -10.60 4.95
CA VAL A 84 28.56 -12.04 5.29
C VAL A 84 29.13 -12.80 4.10
N LEU A 85 30.22 -13.53 4.28
CA LEU A 85 30.83 -14.30 3.19
C LEU A 85 29.94 -15.49 2.82
N VAL A 86 29.52 -15.56 1.56
CA VAL A 86 28.73 -16.67 1.01
C VAL A 86 29.59 -17.48 0.05
N THR A 87 29.66 -18.80 0.27
CA THR A 87 30.33 -19.75 -0.63
C THR A 87 29.37 -20.29 -1.68
N ASP A 88 29.86 -20.61 -2.88
CA ASP A 88 29.05 -21.13 -3.99
C ASP A 88 28.24 -22.37 -3.57
N GLY A 89 26.89 -22.29 -3.64
CA GLY A 89 25.97 -23.40 -3.32
C GLY A 89 24.71 -23.02 -2.53
N GLU A 90 24.58 -21.81 -2.00
CA GLU A 90 23.37 -21.38 -1.28
C GLU A 90 22.26 -20.90 -2.24
N GLU A 91 21.13 -21.62 -2.28
CA GLU A 91 20.04 -21.46 -3.26
C GLU A 91 19.07 -20.29 -3.00
N ASN A 92 19.12 -19.65 -1.82
CA ASN A 92 18.11 -18.69 -1.35
C ASN A 92 18.67 -17.29 -1.09
N VAL A 93 19.14 -16.61 -2.14
CA VAL A 93 19.65 -15.25 -1.99
C VAL A 93 18.73 -14.21 -2.64
N PRO A 94 18.37 -13.12 -1.91
CA PRO A 94 17.51 -12.06 -2.43
C PRO A 94 18.01 -11.44 -3.74
N MET A 95 17.19 -11.52 -4.79
CA MET A 95 17.42 -10.84 -6.06
C MET A 95 17.10 -9.34 -5.90
N PRO A 96 18.09 -8.43 -5.86
CA PRO A 96 17.81 -7.01 -5.80
C PRO A 96 17.17 -6.51 -7.09
N THR A 97 16.40 -5.46 -6.94
CA THR A 97 15.84 -4.64 -8.01
C THR A 97 16.70 -3.40 -8.24
N GLU A 98 16.43 -2.69 -9.33
CA GLU A 98 17.11 -1.42 -9.61
C GLU A 98 16.86 -0.37 -8.52
N GLU A 99 15.81 -0.51 -7.69
CA GLU A 99 15.45 0.44 -6.64
C GLU A 99 16.08 0.15 -5.26
N ASP A 100 16.86 -0.94 -5.13
CA ASP A 100 17.57 -1.29 -3.89
C ASP A 100 18.91 -0.54 -3.81
N LEU A 101 18.91 0.68 -3.25
CA LEU A 101 20.05 1.61 -3.30
C LEU A 101 20.69 1.88 -1.92
N LEU A 102 22.02 2.06 -1.89
CA LEU A 102 22.74 2.68 -0.76
C LEU A 102 23.12 4.13 -1.12
N VAL A 103 22.27 5.07 -0.76
CA VAL A 103 22.42 6.48 -1.13
C VAL A 103 23.27 7.24 -0.10
N ILE A 104 24.28 7.98 -0.57
CA ILE A 104 25.18 8.79 0.28
C ILE A 104 25.13 10.25 -0.17
N TYR A 105 24.51 11.10 0.67
CA TYR A 105 24.44 12.54 0.43
C TYR A 105 25.78 13.23 0.79
N LEU A 106 26.39 13.95 -0.14
CA LEU A 106 27.72 14.57 0.02
C LEU A 106 27.73 16.07 0.34
N ASP A 107 26.57 16.71 0.43
CA ASP A 107 26.44 18.14 0.82
C ASP A 107 27.26 19.12 -0.02
N GLY A 108 27.52 18.75 -1.27
CA GLY A 108 28.34 19.50 -2.22
C GLY A 108 28.47 18.72 -3.52
N PRO A 109 29.06 19.30 -4.58
CA PRO A 109 29.35 18.57 -5.80
C PRO A 109 30.20 17.32 -5.52
N ILE A 110 29.95 16.27 -6.30
CA ILE A 110 30.67 15.01 -6.20
C ILE A 110 32.09 15.23 -6.73
N ASP A 111 33.10 14.87 -5.95
CA ASP A 111 34.48 14.87 -6.41
C ASP A 111 34.67 13.74 -7.45
N PRO A 112 35.06 14.05 -8.70
CA PRO A 112 35.30 13.04 -9.74
C PRO A 112 36.29 11.96 -9.31
N GLU A 113 37.28 12.29 -8.47
CA GLU A 113 38.26 11.30 -8.01
C GLU A 113 37.61 10.19 -7.16
N VAL A 114 36.52 10.48 -6.44
CA VAL A 114 35.79 9.45 -5.69
C VAL A 114 35.15 8.45 -6.65
N VAL A 115 34.57 8.95 -7.75
CA VAL A 115 33.97 8.11 -8.79
C VAL A 115 35.03 7.26 -9.48
N GLU A 116 36.18 7.85 -9.82
CA GLU A 116 37.31 7.14 -10.42
C GLU A 116 37.83 6.03 -9.50
N ARG A 117 38.10 6.32 -8.22
CA ARG A 117 38.55 5.31 -7.25
C ARG A 117 37.55 4.18 -7.02
N LEU A 118 36.25 4.48 -7.07
CA LEU A 118 35.20 3.45 -6.96
C LEU A 118 35.18 2.52 -8.18
N VAL A 119 35.39 3.06 -9.38
CA VAL A 119 35.51 2.26 -10.60
C VAL A 119 36.80 1.43 -10.60
N GLU A 120 37.94 2.03 -10.23
CA GLU A 120 39.22 1.32 -10.07
C GLU A 120 39.16 0.23 -8.98
N GLY A 121 38.34 0.46 -7.95
CA GLY A 121 38.06 -0.50 -6.88
C GLY A 121 37.24 -1.73 -7.32
N GLY A 122 36.87 -1.82 -8.60
CA GLY A 122 36.09 -2.92 -9.17
C GLY A 122 34.61 -2.61 -9.35
N GLY A 123 34.20 -1.34 -9.17
CA GLY A 123 32.84 -0.91 -9.42
C GLY A 123 32.55 -0.63 -10.89
N VAL A 124 31.27 -0.68 -11.27
CA VAL A 124 30.82 -0.40 -12.65
C VAL A 124 29.87 0.78 -12.63
N ARG A 125 30.24 1.88 -13.30
CA ARG A 125 29.33 3.00 -13.51
C ARG A 125 28.19 2.56 -14.42
N VAL A 126 26.95 2.70 -13.98
CA VAL A 126 25.76 2.38 -14.77
C VAL A 126 24.84 3.59 -14.87
N LYS A 127 23.93 3.56 -15.84
CA LYS A 127 22.85 4.54 -15.95
C LYS A 127 21.64 4.00 -15.20
N HIS A 128 21.07 4.78 -14.29
CA HIS A 128 19.85 4.40 -13.59
C HIS A 128 18.60 4.65 -14.45
N SER A 129 17.56 3.83 -14.28
CA SER A 129 16.28 3.94 -15.00
C SER A 129 15.47 5.17 -14.59
N ASN A 130 15.44 5.48 -13.29
CA ASN A 130 14.89 6.74 -12.77
C ASN A 130 15.83 7.94 -13.02
N GLU A 131 15.37 8.89 -13.82
CA GLU A 131 16.09 10.11 -14.25
C GLU A 131 16.52 11.02 -13.08
N TYR A 132 15.85 10.94 -11.93
CA TYR A 132 16.26 11.68 -10.72
C TYR A 132 17.71 11.38 -10.32
N TRP A 133 18.11 10.11 -10.34
CA TRP A 133 19.45 9.69 -9.94
C TRP A 133 20.52 10.08 -10.94
N GLU A 134 20.17 10.16 -12.22
CA GLU A 134 21.06 10.66 -13.28
C GLU A 134 21.18 12.19 -13.24
N THR A 135 20.13 12.88 -12.82
CA THR A 135 20.11 14.35 -12.75
C THR A 135 20.93 14.87 -11.58
N TRP A 136 20.85 14.21 -10.42
CA TRP A 136 21.39 14.73 -9.17
C TRP A 136 22.60 13.97 -8.62
N GLY A 137 22.92 12.80 -9.17
CA GLY A 137 23.97 11.94 -8.66
C GLY A 137 24.74 11.13 -9.69
N VAL A 138 25.57 10.22 -9.19
CA VAL A 138 26.33 9.25 -10.00
C VAL A 138 26.10 7.86 -9.47
N THR A 139 25.76 6.95 -10.36
CA THR A 139 25.37 5.57 -10.05
C THR A 139 26.51 4.60 -10.35
N ILE A 140 26.98 3.87 -9.33
CA ILE A 140 28.07 2.87 -9.46
C ILE A 140 27.65 1.58 -8.77
N LYS A 141 27.63 0.47 -9.51
CA LYS A 141 27.47 -0.88 -8.97
C LYS A 141 28.74 -1.33 -8.27
N ASP A 142 28.61 -1.98 -7.13
CA ASP A 142 29.71 -2.63 -6.42
C ASP A 142 30.12 -3.95 -7.12
N PRO A 143 31.24 -4.58 -6.70
CA PRO A 143 31.77 -5.78 -7.37
C PRO A 143 30.85 -7.00 -7.36
N ASP A 144 29.81 -7.03 -6.53
CA ASP A 144 28.81 -8.10 -6.50
C ASP A 144 27.65 -7.87 -7.52
N GLY A 145 27.61 -6.73 -8.23
CA GLY A 145 26.45 -6.19 -8.96
C GLY A 145 26.10 -6.75 -10.35
N ASP A 146 26.87 -7.70 -10.89
CA ASP A 146 26.58 -8.37 -12.18
C ASP A 146 25.68 -9.61 -12.06
N MET A 147 25.27 -9.98 -10.84
CA MET A 147 24.29 -11.05 -10.64
C MET A 147 22.93 -10.51 -10.25
N THR A 148 21.92 -11.10 -10.89
CA THR A 148 20.50 -10.98 -10.54
C THR A 148 20.17 -11.39 -9.11
N ARG A 149 21.11 -11.77 -8.23
CA ARG A 149 20.83 -12.48 -6.98
C ARG A 149 21.36 -11.87 -5.69
N TYR A 150 22.08 -10.72 -5.69
CA TYR A 150 22.67 -10.17 -4.46
C TYR A 150 22.67 -8.63 -4.47
N TRP A 151 22.18 -8.04 -3.38
CA TRP A 151 22.04 -6.60 -3.07
C TRP A 151 22.86 -5.61 -3.93
N HIS A 152 22.17 -4.68 -4.58
CA HIS A 152 22.79 -3.53 -5.25
C HIS A 152 23.29 -2.56 -4.18
N VAL A 153 24.58 -2.22 -4.21
CA VAL A 153 25.04 -0.96 -3.64
C VAL A 153 25.35 -0.03 -4.79
N MET A 154 24.39 0.84 -5.03
CA MET A 154 24.55 2.00 -5.89
C MET A 154 25.00 3.18 -5.04
N SER A 155 26.29 3.50 -5.04
CA SER A 155 26.78 4.68 -4.32
C SER A 155 26.37 5.94 -5.06
N VAL A 156 25.13 6.40 -4.86
CA VAL A 156 24.69 7.70 -5.38
C VAL A 156 25.29 8.78 -4.51
N LEU A 157 26.38 9.36 -4.99
CA LEU A 157 26.91 10.61 -4.46
C LEU A 157 25.99 11.71 -5.00
N LEU A 158 25.31 12.45 -4.14
CA LEU A 158 24.41 13.54 -4.56
C LEU A 158 25.11 14.89 -4.47
N SER A 159 25.20 15.56 -5.62
CA SER A 159 25.68 16.93 -5.75
C SER A 159 24.61 17.90 -5.21
N SER A 160 24.97 18.79 -4.28
CA SER A 160 24.02 19.69 -3.61
C SER A 160 23.21 20.56 -4.58
N VAL A 161 21.95 20.21 -4.83
CA VAL A 161 20.87 21.18 -4.99
C VAL A 161 19.63 20.66 -4.27
N VAL A 162 19.66 20.75 -2.94
CA VAL A 162 18.45 21.13 -2.20
C VAL A 162 18.82 21.97 -0.97
N GLY A 163 19.24 23.21 -1.24
CA GLY A 163 19.35 24.24 -0.20
C GLY A 163 18.00 24.56 0.46
N GLU A 164 16.88 24.27 -0.21
CA GLU A 164 15.52 24.51 0.32
C GLU A 164 14.93 23.32 1.09
N GLU A 165 15.16 22.06 0.70
CA GLU A 165 14.62 20.91 1.45
C GLU A 165 15.45 20.62 2.71
N ARG A 166 16.77 20.81 2.71
CA ARG A 166 17.58 20.58 3.92
C ARG A 166 17.27 21.53 5.08
N GLN A 167 16.80 22.75 4.78
CA GLN A 167 16.31 23.65 5.83
C GLN A 167 15.01 23.12 6.48
N ASN A 168 14.16 22.39 5.75
CA ASN A 168 12.94 21.81 6.31
C ASN A 168 13.18 20.58 7.20
N TRP A 169 14.27 19.83 7.01
CA TRP A 169 14.57 18.66 7.84
C TRP A 169 15.36 18.97 9.13
N ARG A 170 16.14 20.06 9.18
CA ARG A 170 16.96 20.43 10.35
C ARG A 170 16.33 21.46 11.30
N HIS A 171 15.33 22.25 10.89
CA HIS A 171 14.78 23.33 11.72
C HIS A 171 13.68 22.94 12.72
N ASN A 172 13.30 21.67 12.82
CA ASN A 172 12.26 21.21 13.77
C ASN A 172 12.77 20.92 15.19
N ILE A 173 13.84 21.60 15.64
CA ILE A 173 14.27 21.59 17.04
C ILE A 173 14.47 23.03 17.50
N ILE A 174 13.39 23.66 17.94
CA ILE A 174 13.45 24.88 18.74
C ILE A 174 13.59 24.46 20.21
N PRO A 175 14.66 24.85 20.94
CA PRO A 175 14.65 24.75 22.39
C PRO A 175 13.65 25.78 22.92
N LEU A 176 12.60 25.29 23.57
CA LEU A 176 11.64 26.13 24.27
C LEU A 176 12.32 26.75 25.50
N SER A 177 12.82 27.98 25.36
CA SER A 177 13.18 28.84 26.48
C SER A 177 12.33 30.11 26.38
N LEU A 178 11.10 30.04 26.90
CA LEU A 178 10.26 31.20 27.16
C LEU A 178 10.52 31.66 28.60
N THR A 179 11.45 32.60 28.77
CA THR A 179 11.41 33.52 29.90
C THR A 179 10.39 34.60 29.56
N LEU A 180 9.23 34.52 30.21
CA LEU A 180 8.24 35.58 30.26
C LEU A 180 8.85 36.76 31.02
N ASP A 181 9.18 37.83 30.30
CA ASP A 181 9.41 39.14 30.93
C ASP A 181 8.17 40.01 30.68
N ASN A 182 7.39 40.16 31.74
CA ASN A 182 6.23 41.03 31.79
C ASN A 182 6.71 42.41 32.23
N SER A 183 6.82 43.36 31.31
CA SER A 183 7.02 44.77 31.66
C SER A 183 6.19 45.70 30.79
N HIS A 184 5.05 46.09 31.37
CA HIS A 184 4.38 47.39 31.31
C HIS A 184 4.17 48.10 29.95
N CYS A 185 2.92 48.00 29.47
CA CYS A 185 2.31 49.04 28.64
C CYS A 185 2.07 50.30 29.47
N HIS A 186 2.70 51.42 29.10
CA HIS A 186 2.19 52.75 29.39
C HIS A 186 1.52 53.34 28.15
N SER A 187 0.36 53.95 28.39
CA SER A 187 -0.45 54.67 27.41
C SER A 187 0.25 55.92 26.90
N SER A 188 0.14 56.17 25.60
CA SER A 188 -0.01 57.54 25.11
C SER A 188 -0.68 57.49 23.73
N ASN A 189 -1.83 58.16 23.66
CA ASN A 189 -2.48 58.57 22.42
C ASN A 189 -1.46 59.34 21.58
N ASP A 190 -1.18 58.87 20.37
CA ASP A 190 -0.87 59.73 19.23
C ASP A 190 -1.07 58.93 17.94
N ALA A 191 -1.66 59.60 16.96
CA ALA A 191 -2.03 59.04 15.66
C ALA A 191 -0.80 58.44 14.95
N LEU A 192 -0.90 57.17 14.55
CA LEU A 192 0.15 56.47 13.79
C LEU A 192 -0.29 56.16 12.34
N PRO A 193 0.65 56.09 11.39
CA PRO A 193 0.38 56.00 9.95
C PRO A 193 -0.08 54.61 9.55
N GLY A 194 -0.71 54.49 8.36
CA GLY A 194 -1.37 53.29 7.83
C GLY A 194 -0.56 51.99 7.70
N SER A 195 0.70 51.92 8.16
CA SER A 195 1.51 50.69 8.21
C SER A 195 1.24 49.81 9.44
N LEU A 196 0.82 50.38 10.59
CA LEU A 196 0.48 49.61 11.80
C LEU A 196 -0.91 48.96 11.74
N GLN A 197 -1.83 49.52 10.94
CA GLN A 197 -3.16 48.94 10.73
C GLN A 197 -3.12 47.65 9.90
N CYS A 198 -2.16 47.56 8.96
CA CYS A 198 -1.95 46.37 8.13
C CYS A 198 -1.34 45.21 8.94
N THR A 199 -0.40 45.49 9.85
CA THR A 199 0.25 44.48 10.69
C THR A 199 -0.67 43.93 11.79
N CYS A 200 -1.50 44.77 12.43
CA CYS A 200 -2.55 44.29 13.34
C CYS A 200 -3.61 43.43 12.63
N SER A 201 -3.95 43.77 11.38
CA SER A 201 -4.89 42.98 10.56
C SER A 201 -4.30 41.62 10.17
N LEU A 202 -3.02 41.57 9.81
CA LEU A 202 -2.31 40.33 9.49
C LEU A 202 -2.14 39.42 10.71
N LEU A 203 -1.82 39.97 11.89
CA LEU A 203 -1.74 39.21 13.14
C LEU A 203 -3.12 38.70 13.58
N SER A 204 -4.18 39.48 13.36
CA SER A 204 -5.57 39.05 13.61
C SER A 204 -5.99 37.90 12.68
N LEU A 205 -5.69 38.00 11.38
CA LEU A 205 -5.94 36.96 10.39
C LEU A 205 -5.12 35.68 10.67
N ALA A 206 -3.85 35.82 11.06
CA ALA A 206 -3.01 34.70 11.46
C ALA A 206 -3.54 34.00 12.72
N ARG A 207 -3.97 34.77 13.73
CA ARG A 207 -4.61 34.22 14.94
C ARG A 207 -5.92 33.50 14.61
N PHE A 208 -6.77 34.06 13.76
CA PHE A 208 -8.00 33.42 13.32
C PHE A 208 -7.73 32.11 12.57
N SER A 209 -6.72 32.10 11.69
CA SER A 209 -6.29 30.91 10.94
C SER A 209 -5.78 29.80 11.86
N VAL A 210 -4.96 30.13 12.86
CA VAL A 210 -4.45 29.16 13.85
C VAL A 210 -5.60 28.61 14.70
N MET A 211 -6.50 29.47 15.19
CA MET A 211 -7.67 29.01 15.96
C MET A 211 -8.61 28.14 15.12
N ALA A 212 -8.82 28.47 13.85
CA ALA A 212 -9.64 27.67 12.94
C ALA A 212 -9.01 26.29 12.66
N CYS A 213 -7.68 26.23 12.44
CA CYS A 213 -6.98 24.95 12.28
C CYS A 213 -7.04 24.10 13.55
N PHE A 214 -6.88 24.72 14.73
CA PHE A 214 -7.03 24.01 16.00
C PHE A 214 -8.46 23.46 16.19
N ALA A 215 -9.47 24.27 15.91
CA ALA A 215 -10.87 23.85 15.97
C ALA A 215 -11.16 22.69 14.98
N GLU A 216 -10.64 22.77 13.75
CA GLU A 216 -10.76 21.70 12.75
C GLU A 216 -10.17 20.38 13.27
N VAL A 217 -8.95 20.41 13.82
CA VAL A 217 -8.30 19.22 14.41
C VAL A 217 -9.13 18.64 15.56
N VAL A 218 -9.62 19.48 16.48
CA VAL A 218 -10.43 19.02 17.62
C VAL A 218 -11.75 18.41 17.15
N LEU A 219 -12.44 19.04 16.19
CA LEU A 219 -13.71 18.53 15.67
C LEU A 219 -13.53 17.19 14.94
N ILE A 220 -12.49 17.05 14.13
CA ILE A 220 -12.17 15.78 13.45
C ILE A 220 -11.85 14.71 14.48
N TYR A 221 -10.98 15.00 15.45
CA TYR A 221 -10.63 14.07 16.51
C TYR A 221 -11.85 13.60 17.31
N GLN A 222 -12.75 14.53 17.67
CA GLN A 222 -13.98 14.20 18.38
C GLN A 222 -14.89 13.27 17.56
N ARG A 223 -15.05 13.52 16.26
CA ARG A 223 -15.86 12.68 15.38
C ARG A 223 -15.28 11.28 15.23
N VAL A 224 -13.98 11.17 14.98
CA VAL A 224 -13.26 9.89 14.90
C VAL A 224 -13.43 9.10 16.19
N SER A 225 -13.16 9.74 17.33
CA SER A 225 -13.27 9.10 18.66
C SER A 225 -14.70 8.66 18.99
N THR A 226 -15.70 9.45 18.59
CA THR A 226 -17.12 9.15 18.86
C THR A 226 -17.59 7.95 18.05
N VAL A 227 -17.20 7.89 16.77
CA VAL A 227 -17.62 6.81 15.88
C VAL A 227 -16.96 5.48 16.26
N ASP A 228 -15.69 5.48 16.65
CA ASP A 228 -15.00 4.27 17.12
C ASP A 228 -15.61 3.68 18.42
N ALA A 229 -16.30 4.50 19.22
CA ALA A 229 -16.95 4.06 20.46
C ALA A 229 -18.34 3.44 20.25
N ILE A 230 -18.98 3.67 19.10
CA ILE A 230 -20.35 3.23 18.84
C ILE A 230 -20.31 1.94 18.03
N LYS A 231 -20.80 0.84 18.63
CA LYS A 231 -20.97 -0.42 17.90
C LYS A 231 -22.18 -0.37 16.96
N PRO A 232 -22.07 -0.91 15.74
CA PRO A 232 -23.20 -1.03 14.85
C PRO A 232 -24.25 -1.98 15.42
N ARG A 233 -25.52 -1.75 15.07
CA ARG A 233 -26.64 -2.61 15.45
C ARG A 233 -27.19 -3.27 14.20
N MET A 234 -27.40 -4.57 14.23
CA MET A 234 -28.02 -5.30 13.12
C MET A 234 -29.47 -4.83 12.89
N SER A 235 -29.87 -4.75 11.62
CA SER A 235 -31.27 -4.47 11.25
C SER A 235 -32.22 -5.53 11.80
N GLN A 236 -33.46 -5.14 12.11
CA GLN A 236 -34.50 -6.07 12.59
C GLN A 236 -34.94 -7.10 11.53
N LYS A 237 -34.70 -6.81 10.24
CA LYS A 237 -34.85 -7.77 9.14
C LYS A 237 -33.49 -7.93 8.45
N PRO A 238 -32.79 -9.05 8.62
CA PRO A 238 -31.51 -9.26 7.96
C PRO A 238 -31.73 -9.38 6.45
N GLU A 239 -31.01 -8.58 5.68
CA GLU A 239 -30.88 -8.73 4.22
C GLU A 239 -30.29 -10.11 3.90
N ARG A 240 -30.65 -10.72 2.78
CA ARG A 240 -30.01 -11.95 2.31
C ARG A 240 -28.71 -11.61 1.58
N ILE A 241 -27.61 -12.22 1.99
CA ILE A 241 -26.27 -11.91 1.48
C ILE A 241 -25.71 -13.08 0.69
N TYR A 242 -25.26 -12.78 -0.53
CA TYR A 242 -24.40 -13.66 -1.31
C TYR A 242 -22.93 -13.27 -1.07
N ILE A 243 -22.17 -14.10 -0.37
CA ILE A 243 -20.75 -13.85 -0.09
C ILE A 243 -19.93 -14.43 -1.24
N ALA A 244 -19.06 -13.62 -1.84
CA ALA A 244 -18.17 -14.01 -2.92
C ALA A 244 -16.70 -13.73 -2.54
N SER A 245 -15.85 -14.74 -2.65
CA SER A 245 -14.42 -14.60 -2.31
C SER A 245 -13.52 -15.42 -3.23
N MET A 246 -12.28 -14.98 -3.38
CA MET A 246 -11.22 -15.69 -4.07
C MET A 246 -10.01 -15.81 -3.17
N HIS A 247 -9.34 -16.96 -3.20
CA HIS A 247 -8.15 -17.21 -2.41
C HIS A 247 -7.02 -17.84 -3.22
N TRP A 248 -5.80 -17.43 -2.89
CA TRP A 248 -4.57 -17.96 -3.44
C TRP A 248 -3.42 -17.74 -2.45
N ASN A 249 -2.83 -18.82 -1.94
CA ASN A 249 -1.78 -18.79 -0.91
C ASN A 249 -2.18 -18.03 0.37
N ASN A 250 -3.36 -18.35 0.90
CA ASN A 250 -3.98 -17.68 2.03
C ASN A 250 -4.16 -18.57 3.27
N GLU A 251 -3.47 -19.71 3.37
CA GLU A 251 -3.68 -20.68 4.46
C GLU A 251 -3.66 -20.01 5.84
N ALA A 252 -2.60 -19.23 6.10
CA ALA A 252 -2.37 -18.63 7.41
C ALA A 252 -3.52 -17.74 7.85
N ILE A 253 -4.02 -16.85 6.99
CA ILE A 253 -5.12 -15.92 7.33
C ILE A 253 -6.49 -16.62 7.36
N LEU A 254 -6.69 -17.62 6.49
CA LEU A 254 -7.89 -18.45 6.50
C LEU A 254 -8.07 -19.17 7.83
N ARG A 255 -7.01 -19.86 8.28
CA ARG A 255 -7.03 -20.63 9.52
C ARG A 255 -7.09 -19.75 10.77
N SER A 256 -6.42 -18.60 10.76
CA SER A 256 -6.30 -17.77 11.96
C SER A 256 -7.45 -16.80 12.17
N HIS A 257 -8.11 -16.31 11.11
CA HIS A 257 -9.13 -15.26 11.23
C HIS A 257 -10.32 -15.45 10.28
N TRP A 258 -10.07 -15.60 8.98
CA TRP A 258 -11.12 -15.44 7.96
C TRP A 258 -12.21 -16.51 8.03
N ASN A 259 -11.85 -17.79 8.20
CA ASN A 259 -12.83 -18.87 8.31
C ASN A 259 -13.75 -18.67 9.51
N ASP A 260 -13.17 -18.35 10.67
CA ASP A 260 -13.93 -18.11 11.89
C ASP A 260 -14.83 -16.87 11.76
N ALA A 261 -14.38 -15.83 11.05
CA ALA A 261 -15.19 -14.65 10.77
C ALA A 261 -16.41 -14.97 9.90
N ILE A 262 -16.25 -15.79 8.85
CA ILE A 262 -17.36 -16.27 8.01
C ILE A 262 -18.36 -17.11 8.82
N ILE A 263 -17.86 -18.00 9.67
CA ILE A 263 -18.69 -18.82 10.56
C ILE A 263 -19.47 -17.96 11.55
N GLN A 264 -18.84 -16.93 12.13
CA GLN A 264 -19.50 -15.98 13.02
C GLN A 264 -20.54 -15.14 12.29
N LEU A 265 -20.24 -14.68 11.07
CA LEU A 265 -21.17 -13.93 10.24
C LEU A 265 -22.41 -14.78 9.90
N ALA A 266 -22.22 -16.02 9.47
CA ALA A 266 -23.33 -16.92 9.17
C ALA A 266 -24.21 -17.22 10.40
N LYS A 267 -23.61 -17.35 11.59
CA LYS A 267 -24.36 -17.48 12.86
C LYS A 267 -25.16 -16.22 13.19
N ALA A 268 -24.57 -15.05 12.99
CA ALA A 268 -25.22 -13.77 13.30
C ALA A 268 -26.38 -13.46 12.34
N TRP A 269 -26.22 -13.77 11.04
CA TRP A 269 -27.24 -13.51 10.02
C TRP A 269 -28.33 -14.58 9.94
N GLY A 270 -28.00 -15.81 10.35
CA GLY A 270 -28.82 -17.00 10.14
C GLY A 270 -28.48 -17.71 8.83
N SER A 271 -28.43 -19.04 8.88
CA SER A 271 -27.98 -19.91 7.78
C SER A 271 -28.80 -19.76 6.49
N ASP A 272 -30.08 -19.41 6.58
CA ASP A 272 -30.97 -19.26 5.42
C ASP A 272 -30.79 -17.93 4.67
N ASN A 273 -30.16 -16.97 5.33
CA ASN A 273 -29.94 -15.61 4.83
C ASN A 273 -28.54 -15.42 4.22
N VAL A 274 -27.69 -16.45 4.24
CA VAL A 274 -26.33 -16.37 3.71
C VAL A 274 -26.09 -17.48 2.71
N PHE A 275 -25.41 -17.15 1.62
CA PHE A 275 -24.79 -18.13 0.73
C PHE A 275 -23.30 -17.80 0.60
N VAL A 276 -22.43 -18.81 0.69
CA VAL A 276 -20.97 -18.62 0.62
C VAL A 276 -20.42 -19.21 -0.68
N SER A 277 -19.89 -18.37 -1.56
CA SER A 277 -19.20 -18.78 -2.79
C SER A 277 -17.71 -18.45 -2.71
N VAL A 278 -16.87 -19.47 -2.73
CA VAL A 278 -15.41 -19.32 -2.66
C VAL A 278 -14.78 -20.03 -3.85
N TYR A 279 -13.85 -19.34 -4.51
CA TYR A 279 -13.02 -19.90 -5.56
C TYR A 279 -11.54 -19.85 -5.16
N GLU A 280 -10.90 -21.00 -5.06
CA GLU A 280 -9.48 -21.15 -4.77
C GLU A 280 -8.73 -21.42 -6.08
N SER A 281 -7.70 -20.62 -6.38
CA SER A 281 -7.05 -20.57 -7.69
C SER A 281 -5.66 -21.21 -7.75
N GLY A 282 -5.50 -22.42 -7.20
CA GLY A 282 -4.29 -23.21 -7.36
C GLY A 282 -3.11 -22.77 -6.49
N SER A 283 -3.34 -22.70 -5.18
CA SER A 283 -2.36 -22.38 -4.14
C SER A 283 -1.29 -23.46 -3.98
N TRP A 284 -0.10 -23.07 -3.53
CA TRP A 284 1.01 -23.95 -3.17
C TRP A 284 1.06 -24.31 -1.69
N ASP A 285 0.41 -23.51 -0.83
CA ASP A 285 0.22 -23.81 0.58
C ASP A 285 -1.05 -24.67 0.81
N ASP A 286 -1.39 -24.96 2.07
CA ASP A 286 -2.60 -25.73 2.39
C ASP A 286 -3.86 -24.84 2.48
N THR A 287 -3.98 -23.80 1.63
CA THR A 287 -5.23 -23.03 1.45
C THR A 287 -6.40 -23.95 1.15
N LYS A 288 -6.18 -24.98 0.33
CA LYS A 288 -7.19 -25.99 0.00
C LYS A 288 -7.67 -26.74 1.26
N GLY A 289 -6.76 -27.14 2.15
CA GLY A 289 -7.12 -27.74 3.44
C GLY A 289 -7.90 -26.78 4.33
N ALA A 290 -7.45 -25.52 4.45
CA ALA A 290 -8.15 -24.51 5.25
C ALA A 290 -9.59 -24.27 4.76
N LEU A 291 -9.82 -24.28 3.45
CA LEU A 291 -11.17 -24.14 2.88
C LEU A 291 -12.03 -25.39 3.04
N ARG A 292 -11.45 -26.59 3.13
CA ARG A 292 -12.19 -27.81 3.51
C ARG A 292 -12.66 -27.74 4.97
N ASP A 293 -11.84 -27.19 5.86
CA ASP A 293 -12.24 -26.98 7.26
C ASP A 293 -13.41 -26.00 7.37
N LEU A 294 -13.39 -24.92 6.57
CA LEU A 294 -14.52 -24.01 6.43
C LEU A 294 -15.77 -24.72 5.90
N ASP A 295 -15.62 -25.56 4.88
CA ASP A 295 -16.72 -26.33 4.30
C ASP A 295 -17.43 -27.15 5.38
N VAL A 296 -16.68 -27.91 6.18
CA VAL A 296 -17.20 -28.69 7.31
C VAL A 296 -17.87 -27.80 8.35
N GLY A 297 -17.27 -26.63 8.66
CA GLY A 297 -17.82 -25.66 9.60
C GLY A 297 -19.18 -25.11 9.17
N LEU A 298 -19.30 -24.73 7.90
CA LEU A 298 -20.54 -24.23 7.31
C LEU A 298 -21.61 -25.32 7.20
N ASP A 299 -21.20 -26.57 6.94
CA ASP A 299 -22.10 -27.72 6.88
C ASP A 299 -22.83 -27.97 8.19
N ARG A 300 -22.07 -27.94 9.30
CA ARG A 300 -22.61 -28.10 10.65
C ARG A 300 -23.64 -27.03 11.00
N LEU A 301 -23.56 -25.86 10.36
CA LEU A 301 -24.50 -24.76 10.53
C LEU A 301 -25.67 -24.79 9.53
N GLY A 302 -25.68 -25.72 8.57
CA GLY A 302 -26.68 -25.78 7.50
C GLY A 302 -26.59 -24.62 6.50
N VAL A 303 -25.42 -23.98 6.38
CA VAL A 303 -25.22 -22.86 5.45
C VAL A 303 -24.99 -23.40 4.03
N ARG A 304 -25.77 -22.88 3.07
CA ARG A 304 -25.59 -23.20 1.65
C ARG A 304 -24.34 -22.53 1.11
N ARG A 305 -23.55 -23.27 0.33
CA ARG A 305 -22.25 -22.81 -0.14
C ARG A 305 -21.80 -23.50 -1.41
N ASN A 306 -20.84 -22.90 -2.09
CA ASN A 306 -20.07 -23.49 -3.17
C ASN A 306 -18.59 -23.13 -2.96
N ILE A 307 -17.78 -24.12 -2.58
CA ILE A 307 -16.33 -23.97 -2.41
C ILE A 307 -15.66 -24.75 -3.53
N THR A 308 -15.07 -24.04 -4.49
CA THR A 308 -14.39 -24.64 -5.64
C THR A 308 -12.88 -24.56 -5.43
N LEU A 309 -12.21 -25.72 -5.48
CA LEU A 309 -10.76 -25.86 -5.32
C LEU A 309 -10.15 -26.20 -6.68
N SER A 310 -9.35 -25.29 -7.25
CA SER A 310 -8.75 -25.48 -8.57
C SER A 310 -7.45 -26.29 -8.49
N ASP A 311 -7.28 -27.26 -9.38
CA ASP A 311 -6.00 -27.95 -9.56
C ASP A 311 -5.04 -27.20 -10.49
N THR A 312 -5.55 -26.25 -11.26
CA THR A 312 -4.74 -25.42 -12.17
C THR A 312 -3.98 -24.36 -11.37
N THR A 313 -2.64 -24.41 -11.45
CA THR A 313 -1.75 -23.42 -10.83
C THR A 313 -1.51 -22.22 -11.76
N HIS A 314 -0.88 -21.16 -11.24
CA HIS A 314 -0.42 -20.06 -12.08
C HIS A 314 0.58 -20.50 -13.16
N GLU A 315 1.44 -21.49 -12.86
CA GLU A 315 2.38 -22.03 -13.85
C GLU A 315 1.63 -22.70 -15.00
N ASP A 316 0.56 -23.45 -14.71
CA ASP A 316 -0.27 -24.08 -15.73
C ASP A 316 -1.00 -23.02 -16.59
N GLU A 317 -1.51 -21.95 -15.98
CA GLU A 317 -2.17 -20.84 -16.69
C GLU A 317 -1.21 -20.10 -17.64
N ILE A 318 0.05 -19.92 -17.22
CA ILE A 318 1.08 -19.26 -18.03
C ILE A 318 1.61 -20.20 -19.13
N ALA A 319 1.71 -21.50 -18.84
CA ALA A 319 2.16 -22.52 -19.80
C ALA A 319 1.10 -22.84 -20.85
N ALA A 320 -0.17 -22.49 -20.61
CA ALA A 320 -1.25 -22.69 -21.57
C ALA A 320 -0.98 -21.94 -22.90
N SER A 321 -1.39 -22.55 -24.00
CA SER A 321 -1.28 -21.93 -25.34
C SER A 321 -2.00 -20.57 -25.36
N PRO A 322 -1.35 -19.50 -25.83
CA PRO A 322 -1.96 -18.17 -25.84
C PRO A 322 -3.30 -18.15 -26.57
N SER A 323 -4.37 -17.77 -25.87
CA SER A 323 -5.69 -17.58 -26.46
C SER A 323 -5.74 -16.32 -27.33
N SER A 324 -6.86 -16.16 -28.05
CA SER A 324 -7.15 -14.94 -28.80
C SER A 324 -7.38 -13.72 -27.91
N GLU A 325 -7.78 -13.93 -26.65
CA GLU A 325 -8.09 -12.88 -25.69
C GLU A 325 -7.28 -13.03 -24.40
N GLY A 326 -6.93 -11.91 -23.78
CA GLY A 326 -6.26 -11.86 -22.47
C GLY A 326 -4.74 -12.02 -22.51
N TRP A 327 -4.14 -11.98 -23.70
CA TRP A 327 -2.70 -12.09 -23.91
C TRP A 327 -2.15 -10.88 -24.64
N ILE A 328 -0.92 -10.48 -24.34
CA ILE A 328 -0.28 -9.30 -24.92
C ILE A 328 1.17 -9.59 -25.34
N ASP A 329 1.57 -9.01 -26.47
CA ASP A 329 2.98 -8.97 -26.86
C ASP A 329 3.72 -7.94 -26.01
N THR A 330 4.75 -8.37 -25.29
CA THR A 330 5.51 -7.49 -24.39
C THR A 330 6.83 -7.02 -25.02
N PRO A 331 7.43 -5.93 -24.53
CA PRO A 331 8.78 -5.50 -24.92
C PRO A 331 9.86 -6.59 -24.76
N ARG A 332 9.60 -7.64 -23.98
CA ARG A 332 10.48 -8.80 -23.82
C ARG A 332 10.47 -9.75 -25.02
N GLY A 333 9.72 -9.44 -26.09
CA GLY A 333 9.67 -10.22 -27.32
C GLY A 333 8.90 -11.54 -27.20
N ARG A 334 8.01 -11.65 -26.21
CA ARG A 334 7.17 -12.82 -25.97
C ARG A 334 5.72 -12.42 -25.70
N LYS A 335 4.80 -13.33 -26.00
CA LYS A 335 3.37 -13.18 -25.73
C LYS A 335 3.06 -13.69 -24.32
N GLU A 336 2.46 -12.85 -23.49
CA GLU A 336 2.28 -13.12 -22.05
C GLU A 336 0.84 -12.91 -21.60
N LEU A 337 0.42 -13.71 -20.62
CA LEU A 337 -0.93 -13.65 -20.06
C LEU A 337 -1.09 -12.36 -19.24
N ARG A 338 -2.10 -11.57 -19.56
CA ARG A 338 -2.40 -10.32 -18.86
C ARG A 338 -3.03 -10.62 -17.50
N ARG A 339 -2.56 -9.92 -16.46
CA ARG A 339 -3.01 -10.11 -15.08
C ARG A 339 -4.51 -9.80 -14.90
N ILE A 340 -4.98 -8.67 -15.42
CA ILE A 340 -6.34 -8.20 -15.10
C ILE A 340 -7.44 -9.05 -15.75
N PRO A 341 -7.37 -9.39 -17.06
CA PRO A 341 -8.32 -10.33 -17.65
C PRO A 341 -8.36 -11.68 -16.93
N TYR A 342 -7.19 -12.17 -16.46
CA TYR A 342 -7.10 -13.38 -15.64
C TYR A 342 -7.88 -13.23 -14.32
N LEU A 343 -7.61 -12.19 -13.53
CA LEU A 343 -8.32 -11.93 -12.26
C LEU A 343 -9.83 -11.72 -12.47
N ALA A 344 -10.22 -10.98 -13.50
CA ALA A 344 -11.62 -10.77 -13.86
C ALA A 344 -12.35 -12.09 -14.16
N ARG A 345 -11.71 -12.99 -14.91
CA ARG A 345 -12.24 -14.33 -15.18
C ARG A 345 -12.47 -15.09 -13.87
N LEU A 346 -11.47 -15.13 -12.99
CA LEU A 346 -11.60 -15.83 -11.71
C LEU A 346 -12.74 -15.27 -10.85
N ARG A 347 -12.87 -13.94 -10.76
CA ARG A 347 -13.95 -13.30 -9.98
C ARG A 347 -15.31 -13.68 -10.52
N ASN A 348 -15.45 -13.74 -11.85
CA ASN A 348 -16.70 -14.15 -12.47
C ASN A 348 -17.06 -15.62 -12.20
N LEU A 349 -16.09 -16.50 -11.94
CA LEU A 349 -16.37 -17.89 -11.55
C LEU A 349 -17.14 -17.98 -10.22
N THR A 350 -16.93 -17.02 -9.32
CA THR A 350 -17.65 -16.95 -8.04
C THR A 350 -19.15 -16.68 -8.21
N PHE A 351 -19.60 -16.23 -9.39
CA PHE A 351 -21.01 -15.96 -9.70
C PHE A 351 -21.76 -17.12 -10.35
N ARG A 352 -21.08 -18.20 -10.77
CA ARG A 352 -21.78 -19.35 -11.39
C ARG A 352 -22.91 -19.90 -10.50
N PRO A 353 -22.71 -20.08 -9.17
CA PRO A 353 -23.78 -20.53 -8.29
C PRO A 353 -24.94 -19.53 -8.20
N LEU A 354 -24.67 -18.22 -8.29
CA LEU A 354 -25.72 -17.20 -8.26
C LEU A 354 -26.69 -17.37 -9.44
N GLU A 355 -26.19 -17.65 -10.65
CA GLU A 355 -27.01 -17.89 -11.84
C GLU A 355 -27.87 -19.16 -11.74
N ASP A 356 -27.35 -20.20 -11.08
CA ASP A 356 -28.10 -21.43 -10.79
C ASP A 356 -29.19 -21.20 -9.74
N LEU A 357 -28.89 -20.43 -8.69
CA LEU A 357 -29.80 -20.10 -7.60
C LEU A 357 -30.95 -19.21 -8.07
N GLU A 358 -30.66 -18.22 -8.91
CA GLU A 358 -31.68 -17.35 -9.51
C GLU A 358 -32.67 -18.15 -10.34
N ARG A 359 -32.19 -19.13 -11.14
CA ARG A 359 -33.05 -20.06 -11.90
C ARG A 359 -33.92 -20.95 -11.00
N GLN A 360 -33.51 -21.17 -9.76
CA GLN A 360 -34.28 -21.90 -8.75
C GLN A 360 -35.22 -20.99 -7.95
N GLY A 361 -35.29 -19.69 -8.27
CA GLY A 361 -36.10 -18.71 -7.56
C GLY A 361 -35.53 -18.31 -6.20
N ILE A 362 -34.25 -18.56 -5.95
CA ILE A 362 -33.56 -18.17 -4.71
C ILE A 362 -32.84 -16.85 -4.97
N THR A 363 -33.37 -15.78 -4.41
CA THR A 363 -32.83 -14.43 -4.56
C THR A 363 -32.07 -13.97 -3.31
N PHE A 364 -31.17 -13.01 -3.49
CA PHE A 364 -30.43 -12.32 -2.43
C PHE A 364 -30.65 -10.81 -2.56
N ASP A 365 -30.30 -10.02 -1.56
CA ASP A 365 -30.44 -8.55 -1.61
C ASP A 365 -29.11 -7.90 -2.00
N LYS A 366 -28.00 -8.42 -1.47
CA LYS A 366 -26.64 -7.87 -1.64
C LYS A 366 -25.63 -8.96 -1.97
N ILE A 367 -24.59 -8.60 -2.73
CA ILE A 367 -23.34 -9.34 -2.80
C ILE A 367 -22.35 -8.70 -1.83
N LEU A 368 -21.71 -9.52 -0.99
CA LEU A 368 -20.58 -9.14 -0.16
C LEU A 368 -19.31 -9.79 -0.72
N PHE A 369 -18.44 -8.99 -1.32
CA PHE A 369 -17.12 -9.41 -1.75
C PHE A 369 -16.14 -9.31 -0.59
N LEU A 370 -15.41 -10.40 -0.35
CA LEU A 370 -14.36 -10.47 0.67
C LEU A 370 -13.06 -10.89 0.02
N ASN A 371 -12.00 -10.10 0.21
CA ASN A 371 -10.64 -10.56 -0.01
C ASN A 371 -10.16 -11.38 1.21
N ASP A 372 -8.89 -11.76 1.19
CA ASP A 372 -8.12 -12.39 2.26
C ASP A 372 -7.74 -11.41 3.38
N VAL A 373 -8.76 -10.82 4.02
CA VAL A 373 -8.60 -9.81 5.09
C VAL A 373 -9.19 -10.28 6.41
N VAL A 374 -8.68 -9.74 7.51
CA VAL A 374 -9.28 -9.82 8.85
C VAL A 374 -10.43 -8.81 8.92
N PHE A 375 -11.60 -9.28 9.33
CA PHE A 375 -12.82 -8.50 9.52
C PHE A 375 -13.69 -9.13 10.62
N THR A 376 -14.67 -8.38 11.10
CA THR A 376 -15.66 -8.82 12.09
C THR A 376 -17.09 -8.70 11.56
N VAL A 377 -18.06 -9.28 12.28
CA VAL A 377 -19.48 -9.10 11.96
C VAL A 377 -19.88 -7.62 12.05
N ASP A 378 -19.32 -6.87 13.01
CA ASP A 378 -19.58 -5.44 13.17
C ASP A 378 -19.11 -4.66 11.91
N ASP A 379 -17.94 -5.01 11.34
CA ASP A 379 -17.45 -4.42 10.09
C ASP A 379 -18.42 -4.62 8.92
N VAL A 380 -19.01 -5.82 8.81
CA VAL A 380 -19.99 -6.14 7.77
C VAL A 380 -21.28 -5.36 7.96
N ILE A 381 -21.80 -5.26 9.20
CA ILE A 381 -23.00 -4.47 9.49
C ILE A 381 -22.79 -3.00 9.13
N GLU A 382 -21.67 -2.42 9.57
CA GLU A 382 -21.36 -1.01 9.29
C GLU A 382 -21.17 -0.76 7.78
N LEU A 383 -20.56 -1.71 7.06
CA LEU A 383 -20.43 -1.61 5.60
C LEU A 383 -21.79 -1.63 4.91
N LEU A 384 -22.67 -2.57 5.28
CA LEU A 384 -24.00 -2.68 4.67
C LEU A 384 -24.87 -1.46 4.93
N HIS A 385 -24.71 -0.81 6.07
CA HIS A 385 -25.41 0.42 6.46
C HIS A 385 -24.81 1.71 5.88
N THR A 386 -23.74 1.62 5.08
CA THR A 386 -23.18 2.80 4.39
C THR A 386 -24.28 3.55 3.66
N ASN A 387 -24.34 4.87 3.82
CA ASN A 387 -25.34 5.73 3.18
C ASN A 387 -26.79 5.21 3.35
N ASP A 388 -27.14 4.82 4.58
CA ASP A 388 -28.46 4.28 4.96
C ASP A 388 -28.87 3.03 4.14
N GLY A 389 -27.89 2.26 3.65
CA GLY A 389 -28.11 1.07 2.81
C GLY A 389 -28.30 1.35 1.31
N VAL A 390 -28.27 2.62 0.91
CA VAL A 390 -28.52 3.08 -0.46
C VAL A 390 -27.21 3.46 -1.16
N TYR A 391 -26.69 2.55 -1.98
CA TYR A 391 -25.47 2.77 -2.76
C TYR A 391 -25.44 1.81 -3.96
N ALA A 392 -24.62 2.14 -4.96
CA ALA A 392 -24.23 1.23 -6.02
C ALA A 392 -23.13 0.26 -5.54
N ALA A 393 -22.20 0.79 -4.73
CA ALA A 393 -21.19 0.01 -4.04
C ALA A 393 -20.72 0.74 -2.77
N ALA A 394 -20.43 -0.03 -1.72
CA ALA A 394 -19.81 0.43 -0.49
C ALA A 394 -18.54 -0.37 -0.21
N CYS A 395 -17.41 0.27 0.09
CA CYS A 395 -16.14 -0.41 0.34
C CYS A 395 -15.54 -0.04 1.70
N SER A 396 -14.77 -0.96 2.30
CA SER A 396 -13.94 -0.69 3.48
C SER A 396 -12.67 0.08 3.12
N LEU A 397 -11.87 0.46 4.12
CA LEU A 397 -10.44 0.78 3.99
C LEU A 397 -9.61 -0.47 4.28
N ASP A 398 -8.49 -0.68 3.59
CA ASP A 398 -7.60 -1.83 3.83
C ASP A 398 -6.16 -1.46 4.19
N TYR A 399 -5.56 -2.29 5.04
CA TYR A 399 -4.20 -2.09 5.53
C TYR A 399 -3.39 -3.37 5.55
N SER A 400 -2.24 -3.34 4.89
CA SER A 400 -1.20 -4.38 5.06
C SER A 400 -0.14 -3.93 6.08
N ARG A 401 0.27 -2.65 6.02
CA ARG A 401 1.26 -2.03 6.92
C ARG A 401 0.79 -0.64 7.39
N PRO A 402 -0.15 -0.56 8.35
CA PRO A 402 -0.65 0.74 8.84
C PRO A 402 0.49 1.65 9.35
N PRO A 403 0.45 2.97 9.07
CA PRO A 403 -0.72 3.74 8.60
C PRO A 403 -0.89 3.80 7.07
N LEU A 404 -0.06 3.09 6.30
CA LEU A 404 -0.17 3.05 4.86
C LEU A 404 -1.40 2.23 4.44
N TYR A 405 -2.28 2.89 3.71
CA TYR A 405 -3.40 2.29 3.01
C TYR A 405 -2.90 1.48 1.80
N TYR A 406 -3.50 0.30 1.56
CA TYR A 406 -2.95 -0.71 0.64
C TYR A 406 -3.42 -0.59 -0.81
N ASP A 407 -4.73 -0.70 -1.09
CA ASP A 407 -5.23 -0.92 -2.47
C ASP A 407 -5.28 0.35 -3.32
N THR A 408 -4.12 0.91 -3.65
CA THR A 408 -4.01 2.17 -4.39
C THR A 408 -4.49 2.11 -5.84
N PHE A 409 -4.68 0.91 -6.40
CA PHE A 409 -5.00 0.73 -7.81
C PHE A 409 -6.49 0.94 -8.08
N ALA A 410 -7.38 0.38 -7.25
CA ALA A 410 -8.83 0.45 -7.48
C ALA A 410 -9.47 1.78 -7.01
N LEU A 411 -8.92 2.42 -5.97
CA LEU A 411 -9.52 3.63 -5.39
C LEU A 411 -9.31 4.86 -6.27
N ARG A 412 -10.42 5.55 -6.56
CA ARG A 412 -10.43 6.83 -7.26
C ARG A 412 -11.37 7.78 -6.54
N ASP A 413 -10.90 8.98 -6.21
CA ASP A 413 -11.72 9.98 -5.50
C ASP A 413 -12.95 10.43 -6.33
N SER A 414 -13.79 11.33 -5.80
CA SER A 414 -15.01 11.72 -6.52
C SER A 414 -14.78 12.40 -7.88
N HIS A 415 -13.55 12.89 -8.16
CA HIS A 415 -13.13 13.41 -9.47
C HIS A 415 -12.44 12.35 -10.35
N GLY A 416 -12.36 11.11 -9.90
CA GLY A 416 -11.66 10.03 -10.59
C GLY A 416 -10.14 10.13 -10.47
N ASP A 417 -9.61 10.90 -9.51
CA ASP A 417 -8.17 10.99 -9.26
C ASP A 417 -7.68 9.88 -8.33
N GLU A 418 -6.44 9.44 -8.52
CA GLU A 418 -5.72 8.66 -7.52
C GLU A 418 -5.57 9.45 -6.20
N HIS A 419 -5.33 8.72 -5.11
CA HIS A 419 -5.02 9.33 -3.82
C HIS A 419 -3.79 10.25 -3.91
N VAL A 420 -3.81 11.39 -3.21
CA VAL A 420 -2.69 12.34 -3.17
C VAL A 420 -1.61 11.92 -2.15
N MET A 421 -1.96 11.05 -1.21
CA MET A 421 -1.06 10.46 -0.21
C MET A 421 -1.62 9.14 0.33
N GLN A 422 -0.76 8.19 0.69
CA GLN A 422 -1.16 6.84 1.16
C GLN A 422 -1.58 6.80 2.64
N THR A 423 -1.52 7.93 3.33
CA THR A 423 -1.92 8.06 4.72
C THR A 423 -3.13 8.99 4.82
N TRP A 424 -3.93 8.87 5.88
CA TRP A 424 -5.09 9.75 6.08
C TRP A 424 -4.63 11.22 5.98
N PRO A 425 -5.29 12.11 5.22
CA PRO A 425 -6.64 11.99 4.65
C PRO A 425 -6.74 11.71 3.14
N TYR A 426 -5.82 10.92 2.57
CA TYR A 426 -5.84 10.27 1.24
C TYR A 426 -6.13 11.10 -0.03
N PHE A 427 -7.25 11.82 -0.09
CA PHE A 427 -7.88 12.30 -1.31
C PHE A 427 -7.41 13.69 -1.74
N ARG A 428 -7.56 13.97 -3.04
CA ARG A 428 -7.41 15.31 -3.60
C ARG A 428 -8.75 16.04 -3.58
N SER A 429 -9.82 15.38 -4.05
CA SER A 429 -11.18 15.91 -4.10
C SER A 429 -11.62 16.49 -2.76
N THR A 430 -12.17 17.71 -2.82
CA THR A 430 -12.71 18.38 -1.64
C THR A 430 -13.89 17.62 -1.05
N GLU A 431 -14.76 17.07 -1.90
CA GLU A 431 -15.94 16.33 -1.48
C GLU A 431 -15.54 15.06 -0.72
N SER A 432 -14.65 14.23 -1.29
CA SER A 432 -14.16 13.02 -0.64
C SER A 432 -13.42 13.34 0.67
N ARG A 433 -12.58 14.38 0.70
CA ARG A 433 -11.89 14.81 1.93
C ARG A 433 -12.85 15.27 3.02
N HIS A 434 -13.82 16.11 2.69
CA HIS A 434 -14.76 16.65 3.69
C HIS A 434 -15.62 15.53 4.28
N ALA A 435 -16.07 14.58 3.46
CA ALA A 435 -16.77 13.39 3.95
C ALA A 435 -15.87 12.56 4.91
N LEU A 436 -14.61 12.36 4.53
CA LEU A 436 -13.64 11.65 5.36
C LEU A 436 -13.40 12.34 6.72
N TYR A 437 -13.27 13.66 6.75
CA TYR A 437 -13.15 14.45 7.99
C TYR A 437 -14.38 14.35 8.89
N ASN A 438 -15.54 14.11 8.27
CA ASN A 438 -16.82 13.99 8.96
C ASN A 438 -17.12 12.54 9.40
N MET A 439 -16.27 11.57 9.06
CA MET A 439 -16.54 10.13 9.24
C MET A 439 -17.88 9.70 8.61
N SER A 440 -18.27 10.35 7.51
CA SER A 440 -19.46 10.02 6.71
C SER A 440 -19.08 9.17 5.50
N PRO A 441 -20.05 8.49 4.84
CA PRO A 441 -19.79 7.81 3.56
C PRO A 441 -19.06 8.73 2.58
N VAL A 442 -17.89 8.30 2.13
CA VAL A 442 -17.00 9.13 1.30
C VAL A 442 -17.31 8.88 -0.17
N PRO A 443 -17.84 9.86 -0.92
CA PRO A 443 -18.12 9.67 -2.33
C PRO A 443 -16.82 9.51 -3.10
N VAL A 444 -16.78 8.49 -3.95
CA VAL A 444 -15.64 8.08 -4.77
C VAL A 444 -16.15 7.66 -6.15
N LYS A 445 -15.27 7.63 -7.15
CA LYS A 445 -15.61 7.04 -8.46
C LYS A 445 -15.49 5.52 -8.47
N SER A 446 -14.59 4.98 -7.64
CA SER A 446 -14.37 3.55 -7.48
C SER A 446 -13.65 3.26 -6.17
N CYS A 447 -13.89 2.06 -5.62
CA CYS A 447 -13.21 1.52 -4.45
C CYS A 447 -13.25 -0.02 -4.48
N TRP A 448 -12.38 -0.68 -3.71
CA TRP A 448 -12.47 -2.14 -3.52
C TRP A 448 -11.96 -2.55 -2.14
N ASN A 449 -10.67 -2.32 -1.86
CA ASN A 449 -10.19 -2.10 -0.50
C ASN A 449 -10.54 -3.20 0.53
N GLY A 450 -10.41 -4.47 0.14
CA GLY A 450 -10.52 -5.62 1.03
C GLY A 450 -11.93 -6.18 1.25
N MET A 451 -12.96 -5.34 1.33
CA MET A 451 -14.35 -5.75 1.52
C MET A 451 -15.32 -4.78 0.82
N VAL A 452 -16.26 -5.32 0.03
CA VAL A 452 -17.18 -4.53 -0.79
C VAL A 452 -18.60 -5.08 -0.75
N ALA A 453 -19.60 -4.22 -0.58
CA ALA A 453 -21.00 -4.57 -0.69
C ALA A 453 -21.62 -3.91 -1.93
N MET A 454 -22.40 -4.66 -2.72
CA MET A 454 -23.14 -4.17 -3.88
C MET A 454 -24.56 -4.74 -3.90
N PRO A 455 -25.58 -4.01 -4.40
CA PRO A 455 -26.89 -4.59 -4.70
C PRO A 455 -26.78 -5.76 -5.67
N ILE A 456 -27.60 -6.80 -5.47
CA ILE A 456 -27.60 -7.99 -6.35
C ILE A 456 -28.06 -7.66 -7.77
N GLU A 457 -28.96 -6.69 -7.91
CA GLU A 457 -29.78 -6.47 -9.11
C GLU A 457 -28.96 -6.37 -10.41
N PRO A 458 -27.85 -5.60 -10.48
CA PRO A 458 -27.04 -5.54 -11.69
C PRO A 458 -26.46 -6.90 -12.11
N PHE A 459 -26.16 -7.79 -11.16
CA PHE A 459 -25.49 -9.08 -11.41
C PHE A 459 -26.42 -10.18 -11.92
N VAL A 460 -27.74 -10.01 -11.78
CA VAL A 460 -28.77 -10.97 -12.23
C VAL A 460 -29.71 -10.38 -13.28
N SER A 461 -29.42 -9.17 -13.77
CA SER A 461 -30.19 -8.51 -14.83
C SER A 461 -30.07 -9.24 -16.18
N SER A 462 -30.85 -8.80 -17.19
CA SER A 462 -30.77 -9.36 -18.56
C SER A 462 -29.42 -9.16 -19.24
N THR A 463 -28.65 -8.16 -18.81
CA THR A 463 -27.25 -7.93 -19.18
C THR A 463 -26.41 -7.89 -17.91
N PRO A 464 -26.05 -9.07 -17.35
CA PRO A 464 -25.44 -9.16 -16.04
C PRO A 464 -24.13 -8.38 -15.93
N LEU A 465 -23.98 -7.61 -14.86
CA LEU A 465 -22.73 -6.96 -14.49
C LEU A 465 -21.67 -8.03 -14.18
N ARG A 466 -20.51 -7.94 -14.83
CA ARG A 466 -19.40 -8.91 -14.71
C ARG A 466 -18.06 -8.16 -14.67
N PHE A 467 -17.08 -8.74 -14.02
CA PHE A 467 -15.71 -8.21 -14.04
C PHE A 467 -15.11 -8.36 -15.42
N ARG A 468 -14.31 -7.38 -15.84
CA ARG A 468 -13.54 -7.42 -17.09
C ARG A 468 -12.21 -6.70 -16.92
N GLY A 469 -11.25 -7.04 -17.79
CA GLY A 469 -10.14 -6.15 -18.10
C GLY A 469 -10.49 -5.21 -19.25
N ILE A 470 -9.59 -4.28 -19.56
CA ILE A 470 -9.72 -3.48 -20.79
C ILE A 470 -9.51 -4.34 -22.04
N PRO A 471 -10.04 -3.96 -23.21
CA PRO A 471 -9.79 -4.68 -24.46
C PRO A 471 -8.30 -4.83 -24.76
N ASP A 472 -7.87 -5.99 -25.26
CA ASP A 472 -6.45 -6.23 -25.61
C ASP A 472 -5.92 -5.17 -26.59
N SER A 473 -6.76 -4.75 -27.54
CA SER A 473 -6.40 -3.68 -28.48
C SER A 473 -6.14 -2.31 -27.83
N LEU A 474 -6.73 -2.04 -26.66
CA LEU A 474 -6.45 -0.84 -25.86
C LEU A 474 -5.19 -1.05 -25.01
N ALA A 475 -5.00 -2.25 -24.46
CA ALA A 475 -3.81 -2.60 -23.68
C ALA A 475 -2.50 -2.48 -24.49
N LEU A 476 -2.55 -2.69 -25.82
CA LEU A 476 -1.42 -2.42 -26.73
C LEU A 476 -0.93 -0.97 -26.71
N PHE A 477 -1.74 -0.03 -26.22
CA PHE A 477 -1.32 1.35 -25.98
C PHE A 477 -0.64 1.54 -24.62
N HIS A 478 -0.17 0.45 -24.00
CA HIS A 478 0.47 0.42 -22.68
C HIS A 478 -0.42 1.08 -21.61
N LEU A 479 -1.69 0.68 -21.64
CA LEU A 479 -2.69 1.03 -20.64
C LEU A 479 -3.13 -0.23 -19.93
N GLU A 480 -3.52 -0.09 -18.67
CA GLU A 480 -4.19 -1.15 -17.92
C GLU A 480 -5.22 -0.51 -16.98
N GLY A 481 -6.26 -1.25 -16.61
CA GLY A 481 -7.26 -0.78 -15.66
C GLY A 481 -7.74 -1.92 -14.78
N SER A 482 -7.74 -1.74 -13.46
CA SER A 482 -8.17 -2.77 -12.51
C SER A 482 -9.62 -3.18 -12.76
N GLU A 483 -9.89 -4.49 -12.76
CA GLU A 483 -11.25 -5.03 -12.83
C GLU A 483 -12.11 -4.57 -11.64
N CYS A 484 -11.47 -4.38 -10.47
CA CYS A 484 -12.10 -3.84 -9.27
C CYS A 484 -12.47 -2.35 -9.38
N CYS A 485 -11.84 -1.61 -10.30
CA CYS A 485 -12.24 -0.25 -10.64
C CYS A 485 -13.29 -0.23 -11.76
N LEU A 486 -13.04 -0.98 -12.84
CA LEU A 486 -13.89 -1.01 -14.05
C LEU A 486 -15.32 -1.47 -13.76
N ILE A 487 -15.52 -2.36 -12.78
CA ILE A 487 -16.85 -2.80 -12.35
C ILE A 487 -17.77 -1.63 -11.96
N HIS A 488 -17.21 -0.53 -11.43
CA HIS A 488 -17.99 0.66 -11.05
C HIS A 488 -18.37 1.52 -12.26
N ALA A 489 -17.52 1.55 -13.30
CA ALA A 489 -17.83 2.22 -14.56
C ALA A 489 -18.96 1.50 -15.32
N ASP A 490 -19.01 0.17 -15.20
CA ASP A 490 -20.00 -0.68 -15.86
C ASP A 490 -21.29 -0.84 -15.04
N ASN A 491 -21.26 -0.55 -13.73
CA ASN A 491 -22.43 -0.67 -12.86
C ASN A 491 -23.45 0.45 -13.15
N PRO A 492 -24.66 0.13 -13.65
CA PRO A 492 -25.67 1.13 -13.98
C PRO A 492 -26.17 1.93 -12.77
N LEU A 493 -26.02 1.40 -11.55
CA LEU A 493 -26.43 2.10 -10.34
C LEU A 493 -25.44 3.19 -9.91
N SER A 494 -24.18 3.16 -10.39
CA SER A 494 -23.13 4.10 -9.96
C SER A 494 -23.51 5.56 -10.18
N GLY A 495 -24.20 5.87 -11.27
CA GLY A 495 -24.62 7.23 -11.61
C GLY A 495 -25.76 7.78 -10.73
N HIS A 496 -26.59 6.90 -10.14
CA HIS A 496 -27.79 7.29 -9.40
C HIS A 496 -27.66 7.08 -7.89
N HIS A 497 -27.04 5.98 -7.47
CA HIS A 497 -26.89 5.63 -6.06
C HIS A 497 -25.48 5.94 -5.52
N GLY A 498 -24.49 6.16 -6.39
CA GLY A 498 -23.13 6.52 -6.00
C GLY A 498 -22.29 5.35 -5.47
N VAL A 499 -20.97 5.55 -5.44
CA VAL A 499 -20.00 4.63 -4.85
C VAL A 499 -19.40 5.30 -3.63
N TYR A 500 -19.36 4.57 -2.51
CA TYR A 500 -18.89 5.12 -1.23
C TYR A 500 -17.79 4.28 -0.61
N LEU A 501 -16.73 4.94 -0.16
CA LEU A 501 -15.80 4.37 0.79
C LEU A 501 -16.30 4.66 2.21
N ASN A 502 -16.44 3.65 3.07
CA ASN A 502 -16.86 3.82 4.44
C ASN A 502 -15.63 3.95 5.37
N PRO A 503 -15.35 5.13 5.94
CA PRO A 503 -14.14 5.36 6.73
C PRO A 503 -14.16 4.67 8.10
N LYS A 504 -15.30 4.09 8.48
CA LYS A 504 -15.49 3.40 9.75
C LYS A 504 -15.17 1.91 9.68
N VAL A 505 -15.18 1.36 8.46
CA VAL A 505 -14.90 -0.05 8.20
C VAL A 505 -13.45 -0.15 7.74
N ARG A 506 -12.58 -0.69 8.59
CA ARG A 506 -11.14 -0.80 8.32
C ARG A 506 -10.76 -2.27 8.43
N VAL A 507 -10.22 -2.87 7.37
CA VAL A 507 -9.83 -4.29 7.37
C VAL A 507 -8.32 -4.41 7.25
N GLY A 508 -7.77 -5.54 7.72
CA GLY A 508 -6.32 -5.75 7.74
C GLY A 508 -5.93 -7.03 7.01
N TYR A 509 -4.86 -7.02 6.21
CA TYR A 509 -4.33 -8.24 5.56
C TYR A 509 -3.60 -9.19 6.54
N ASN A 510 -3.56 -8.83 7.82
CA ASN A 510 -3.07 -9.65 8.92
C ASN A 510 -3.64 -9.12 10.26
N GLY A 511 -3.63 -9.97 11.30
CA GLY A 511 -4.11 -9.61 12.64
C GLY A 511 -3.47 -8.33 13.20
N PRO A 512 -2.12 -8.21 13.23
CA PRO A 512 -1.47 -6.99 13.71
C PRO A 512 -1.87 -5.70 12.97
N ALA A 513 -2.08 -5.78 11.65
CA ALA A 513 -2.55 -4.64 10.87
C ALA A 513 -3.98 -4.25 11.26
N TYR A 514 -4.87 -5.23 11.44
CA TYR A 514 -6.24 -5.00 11.88
C TYR A 514 -6.31 -4.40 13.29
N GLU A 515 -5.54 -4.94 14.24
CA GLU A 515 -5.48 -4.44 15.62
C GLU A 515 -4.97 -3.00 15.69
N LYS A 516 -3.96 -2.65 14.87
CA LYS A 516 -3.36 -1.31 14.85
C LYS A 516 -4.33 -0.23 14.37
N VAL A 517 -5.30 -0.57 13.53
CA VAL A 517 -6.36 0.35 13.08
C VAL A 517 -7.63 0.28 13.94
N HIS A 518 -7.65 -0.59 14.95
CA HIS A 518 -8.69 -0.68 15.98
C HIS A 518 -8.12 -0.61 17.41
N PRO A 519 -7.40 0.46 17.77
CA PRO A 519 -6.96 0.62 19.15
C PRO A 519 -8.16 0.82 20.08
N ALA A 520 -7.95 0.63 21.39
CA ALA A 520 -8.99 0.88 22.41
C ALA A 520 -9.44 2.36 22.51
N GLY A 521 -8.81 3.27 21.76
CA GLY A 521 -9.18 4.69 21.65
C GLY A 521 -9.18 5.12 20.19
N SER A 522 -9.02 6.42 19.92
CA SER A 522 -8.95 6.93 18.55
C SER A 522 -7.73 6.39 17.81
N TRP A 523 -7.95 5.85 16.60
CA TRP A 523 -6.87 5.47 15.69
C TRP A 523 -6.07 6.65 15.11
N LEU A 524 -6.60 7.87 15.23
CA LEU A 524 -5.92 9.11 14.84
C LEU A 524 -5.66 10.00 16.05
N SER A 525 -4.40 10.42 16.26
CA SER A 525 -4.07 11.39 17.29
C SER A 525 -4.27 12.83 16.80
N PRO A 526 -4.56 13.81 17.69
CA PRO A 526 -4.68 15.21 17.29
C PRO A 526 -3.42 15.76 16.60
N GLN A 527 -2.24 15.33 17.07
CA GLN A 527 -0.95 15.70 16.48
C GLN A 527 -0.83 15.16 15.04
N TYR A 528 -1.20 13.90 14.85
CA TYR A 528 -1.19 13.28 13.52
C TYR A 528 -2.18 13.97 12.58
N ILE A 529 -3.41 14.26 13.04
CA ILE A 529 -4.41 14.99 12.26
C ILE A 529 -3.86 16.34 11.81
N ALA A 530 -3.26 17.12 12.72
CA ALA A 530 -2.70 18.43 12.39
C ALA A 530 -1.61 18.36 11.31
N LEU A 531 -0.66 17.43 11.45
CA LEU A 531 0.43 17.23 10.48
C LEU A 531 -0.11 16.75 9.13
N ALA A 532 -1.00 15.77 9.13
CA ALA A 532 -1.58 15.19 7.93
C ALA A 532 -2.43 16.19 7.13
N LEU A 533 -3.19 17.06 7.80
CA LEU A 533 -3.94 18.13 7.13
C LEU A 533 -3.00 19.11 6.41
N TRP A 534 -1.87 19.47 7.03
CA TRP A 534 -0.85 20.33 6.41
C TRP A 534 -0.14 19.66 5.25
N GLU A 535 0.29 18.40 5.42
CA GLU A 535 0.90 17.62 4.35
C GLU A 535 -0.03 17.47 3.15
N ASN A 536 -1.30 17.14 3.38
CA ASN A 536 -2.29 17.00 2.31
C ASN A 536 -2.50 18.35 1.58
N ARG A 537 -2.60 19.47 2.31
CA ARG A 537 -2.67 20.81 1.70
C ARG A 537 -1.46 21.10 0.81
N PHE A 538 -0.26 20.84 1.31
CA PHE A 538 0.99 21.05 0.57
C PHE A 538 1.06 20.17 -0.68
N ARG A 539 0.81 18.87 -0.56
CA ARG A 539 0.86 17.94 -1.70
C ARG A 539 -0.15 18.33 -2.77
N ARG A 540 -1.37 18.74 -2.42
CA ARG A 540 -2.36 19.19 -3.41
C ARG A 540 -1.89 20.42 -4.19
N TRP A 541 -1.16 21.33 -3.54
CA TRP A 541 -0.59 22.52 -4.18
C TRP A 541 0.65 22.19 -5.04
N ALA A 542 1.53 21.33 -4.52
CA ALA A 542 2.80 20.99 -5.16
C ALA A 542 2.69 19.92 -6.27
N THR A 543 1.58 19.18 -6.34
CA THR A 543 1.42 18.06 -7.29
C THR A 543 0.16 18.21 -8.15
N THR A 544 0.25 17.76 -9.39
CA THR A 544 -0.85 17.79 -10.37
C THR A 544 -1.06 16.42 -11.02
N THR A 545 -2.32 16.04 -11.23
CA THR A 545 -2.69 14.80 -11.95
C THR A 545 -2.83 15.02 -13.46
N LEU A 546 -2.70 16.28 -13.93
CA LEU A 546 -2.95 16.66 -15.33
C LEU A 546 -2.06 15.92 -16.32
N PHE A 547 -0.75 15.79 -16.04
CA PHE A 547 0.16 15.11 -16.96
C PHE A 547 -0.16 13.62 -17.10
N LYS A 548 -0.40 12.93 -15.97
CA LYS A 548 -0.80 11.52 -15.97
C LYS A 548 -2.10 11.31 -16.74
N LYS A 549 -3.13 12.11 -16.42
CA LYS A 549 -4.44 12.06 -17.10
C LYS A 549 -4.30 12.35 -18.61
N TRP A 550 -3.49 13.32 -19.00
CA TRP A 550 -3.27 13.66 -20.40
C TRP A 550 -2.65 12.51 -21.20
N VAL A 551 -1.65 11.81 -20.64
CA VAL A 551 -1.04 10.63 -21.30
C VAL A 551 -2.08 9.54 -21.56
N VAL A 552 -2.88 9.21 -20.54
CA VAL A 552 -3.95 8.21 -20.64
C VAL A 552 -4.99 8.63 -21.68
N GLN A 553 -5.52 9.85 -21.57
CA GLN A 553 -6.54 10.39 -22.48
C GLN A 553 -6.06 10.43 -23.94
N ARG A 554 -4.80 10.83 -24.18
CA ARG A 554 -4.22 10.85 -25.52
C ARG A 554 -4.17 9.45 -26.13
N ARG A 555 -3.77 8.45 -25.36
CA ARG A 555 -3.68 7.04 -25.81
C ARG A 555 -5.06 6.45 -26.08
N VAL A 556 -6.03 6.71 -25.20
CA VAL A 556 -7.44 6.33 -25.43
C VAL A 556 -7.97 6.99 -26.70
N ALA A 557 -7.68 8.28 -26.94
CA ALA A 557 -8.11 8.98 -28.15
C ALA A 557 -7.49 8.38 -29.43
N GLN A 558 -6.20 8.03 -29.40
CA GLN A 558 -5.52 7.34 -30.50
C GLN A 558 -6.15 5.97 -30.77
N TRP A 559 -6.44 5.19 -29.73
CA TRP A 559 -7.11 3.91 -29.86
C TRP A 559 -8.52 4.02 -30.45
N LYS A 560 -9.30 5.02 -30.02
CA LYS A 560 -10.64 5.33 -30.56
C LYS A 560 -10.59 5.71 -32.04
N ALA A 561 -9.57 6.45 -32.46
CA ALA A 561 -9.41 6.88 -33.85
C ALA A 561 -9.17 5.71 -34.83
N LEU A 562 -8.69 4.56 -34.36
CA LEU A 562 -8.43 3.38 -35.21
C LEU A 562 -9.71 2.65 -35.67
N SER A 563 -10.84 2.79 -34.97
CA SER A 563 -12.12 2.16 -35.37
C SER A 563 -13.32 2.82 -34.68
N GLY A 564 -14.33 3.21 -35.47
CA GLY A 564 -15.47 4.03 -35.04
C GLY A 564 -16.46 3.40 -34.04
N GLY A 565 -16.21 2.19 -33.55
CA GLY A 565 -17.01 1.52 -32.51
C GLY A 565 -16.32 1.38 -31.15
N ARG A 566 -15.07 1.85 -31.02
CA ARG A 566 -14.27 1.67 -29.80
C ARG A 566 -14.68 2.66 -28.72
N HIS A 567 -15.07 2.16 -27.56
CA HIS A 567 -15.42 2.95 -26.39
C HIS A 567 -14.94 2.26 -25.11
N GLU A 568 -14.47 3.03 -24.14
CA GLU A 568 -14.10 2.58 -22.80
C GLU A 568 -14.70 3.59 -21.82
N PRO A 569 -15.76 3.22 -21.07
CA PRO A 569 -16.41 4.12 -20.12
C PRO A 569 -15.61 4.32 -18.83
N GLY A 570 -14.66 3.43 -18.51
CA GLY A 570 -13.84 3.45 -17.30
C GLY A 570 -12.48 4.14 -17.50
N ASP A 571 -12.39 5.22 -18.27
CA ASP A 571 -11.12 5.91 -18.54
C ASP A 571 -10.41 6.43 -17.27
N PHE A 572 -11.17 6.78 -16.23
CA PHE A 572 -10.67 7.15 -14.90
C PHE A 572 -10.02 5.99 -14.13
N CYS A 573 -10.24 4.74 -14.53
CA CYS A 573 -9.58 3.57 -13.97
C CYS A 573 -8.21 3.30 -14.60
N LEU A 574 -7.93 3.89 -15.77
CA LEU A 574 -6.78 3.54 -16.57
C LEU A 574 -5.50 4.16 -16.03
N ILE A 575 -4.43 3.37 -16.06
CA ILE A 575 -3.07 3.77 -15.72
C ILE A 575 -2.13 3.48 -16.89
N ASN A 576 -1.04 4.23 -16.95
CA ASN A 576 0.03 4.03 -17.94
C ASN A 576 0.98 2.92 -17.46
N GLU A 577 0.49 1.68 -17.48
CA GLU A 577 1.24 0.50 -17.08
C GLU A 577 0.81 -0.72 -17.92
N MET A 578 1.58 -1.80 -17.84
CA MET A 578 1.22 -3.13 -18.34
C MET A 578 1.49 -4.14 -17.24
N GLN A 579 0.55 -5.06 -17.02
CA GLN A 579 0.65 -6.06 -15.96
C GLN A 579 0.42 -7.46 -16.51
N VAL A 580 1.39 -8.36 -16.29
CA VAL A 580 1.32 -9.76 -16.72
C VAL A 580 1.41 -10.71 -15.54
N LEU A 581 0.87 -11.91 -15.70
CA LEU A 581 0.99 -12.98 -14.72
C LEU A 581 2.39 -13.59 -14.77
N ILE A 582 2.96 -13.90 -13.62
CA ILE A 582 4.19 -14.70 -13.46
C ILE A 582 3.92 -15.84 -12.49
N ALA A 583 4.77 -16.87 -12.48
CA ALA A 583 4.56 -18.07 -11.67
C ALA A 583 4.21 -17.72 -10.21
N ASN A 584 5.00 -16.84 -9.58
CA ASN A 584 4.85 -16.41 -8.19
C ASN A 584 3.96 -15.17 -7.96
N GLY A 585 3.16 -14.74 -8.95
CA GLY A 585 2.30 -13.57 -8.81
C GLY A 585 2.12 -12.81 -10.11
N TRP A 586 2.57 -11.55 -10.17
CA TRP A 586 2.46 -10.71 -11.35
C TRP A 586 3.64 -9.73 -11.46
N ALA A 587 3.86 -9.15 -12.63
CA ALA A 587 4.93 -8.20 -12.89
C ALA A 587 4.47 -7.02 -13.76
N HIS A 588 5.10 -5.86 -13.56
CA HIS A 588 5.05 -4.73 -14.49
C HIS A 588 5.96 -5.00 -15.69
N VAL A 589 5.55 -4.57 -16.89
CA VAL A 589 6.30 -4.78 -18.14
C VAL A 589 6.31 -3.54 -19.03
#